data_AF-A0A7J5DYU0-F1
#
_entry.id   AF-A0A7J5DYU0-F1
#
_cell.length_a   1.000
_cell.length_b   1.000
_cell.length_c   1.000
_cell.angle_alpha   90.00
_cell.angle_beta   90.00
_cell.angle_gamma   90.00
#
_symmetry.space_group_name_H-M   'P 1'
#
loop_
_entity.id
_entity.type
_entity.pdbx_description
1 polymer ?
#
loop_
_entity_poly.entity_id
_entity_poly.type
_entity_poly.pdbx_seq_one_letter_code
_entity_poly.pdbx_strand_id
1 'polypeptide(L)'
;MDRTGLLTDRYELTMLDSFVRDGSASRPAVFEAFARRLPEGRRYGMLAGLGRLLTAVEHFTFDADELAWLQAEGVIGDQTARYLAEFRFGGDIDGYREGDLYFPGSPIFTVTGTLGECVVLETLVLSILNHDTAIASAAARMVDAAQGRPIIEMGGRRTHEEAAVATARAAYLAGFATTSNLAAGRRYAVPTAGTAAHAFTLAHDTEADAFRSQVEALGVGTTLLVDTYDIAEGIRTAVEVAGTGLGAIRIDSGDLAEESHKARVLLDSLGATGTRIVVTSDLDEFVIAALADAPIDGYGVGTRVATGSGHPTASMVYKLVAIADGAGAPLRPVAKKSKDKGSVGGRKRPFRTYDEQGLLVAEWFTTADAPPPGDGARPVQVPLVRSGEVVHRPTLGEVRDFAAATLATLPAEARSVSAGAAYLTTTLREETPMAPQSSSTKALVVVDVQNDFVEGGSLGVTGGREVARRISEHLAAHATDYALVAASRDWHRAGETNGGHFHEPGQDPDFVSTWPVHCVQGETGSDYAPELTTGAVTHHVVKGMGEPAYSAFEGVTETGERLADLLHAAGVTEVDVTGIATDYCVRATALDAVKAGFTVRLLDGLHAGVAPDSSAAALDELAAAGVEVAR
;
A
#
# COMPACT_ATOMS: atom_id res chain seq x y z
N MET A 1 -19.81 13.48 -23.25
CA MET A 1 -21.09 12.80 -23.02
C MET A 1 -21.91 13.76 -22.21
N ASP A 2 -23.09 14.11 -22.71
CA ASP A 2 -23.88 15.19 -22.11
C ASP A 2 -24.70 14.68 -20.91
N ARG A 3 -24.99 13.37 -20.86
CA ARG A 3 -25.66 12.67 -19.76
C ARG A 3 -25.14 11.24 -19.61
N THR A 4 -25.18 10.72 -18.37
CA THR A 4 -24.70 9.37 -18.03
C THR A 4 -25.70 8.57 -17.19
N GLY A 5 -26.91 9.08 -16.92
CA GLY A 5 -27.88 8.44 -16.03
C GLY A 5 -28.31 7.03 -16.45
N LEU A 6 -28.33 6.73 -17.75
CA LEU A 6 -28.62 5.39 -18.28
C LEU A 6 -27.41 4.46 -18.35
N LEU A 7 -26.20 4.90 -17.96
CA LEU A 7 -25.01 4.06 -17.85
C LEU A 7 -25.00 3.30 -16.50
N THR A 8 -26.10 2.63 -16.21
CA THR A 8 -26.45 1.97 -14.96
C THR A 8 -27.15 0.65 -15.28
N ASP A 9 -27.08 -0.31 -14.38
CA ASP A 9 -27.85 -1.54 -14.50
C ASP A 9 -29.27 -1.34 -13.98
N ARG A 10 -30.24 -2.04 -14.59
CA ARG A 10 -31.67 -1.95 -14.20
C ARG A 10 -31.89 -2.15 -12.70
N TYR A 11 -31.12 -3.02 -12.05
CA TYR A 11 -31.30 -3.34 -10.62
C TYR A 11 -30.99 -2.15 -9.71
N GLU A 12 -30.11 -1.23 -10.10
CA GLU A 12 -29.79 -0.04 -9.31
C GLU A 12 -31.02 0.88 -9.24
N LEU A 13 -31.70 1.09 -10.38
CA LEU A 13 -32.91 1.91 -10.43
C LEU A 13 -34.12 1.26 -9.77
N THR A 14 -34.27 -0.07 -9.83
CA THR A 14 -35.36 -0.75 -9.10
C THR A 14 -35.13 -0.79 -7.59
N MET A 15 -33.87 -0.88 -7.13
CA MET A 15 -33.53 -0.69 -5.72
C MET A 15 -33.81 0.75 -5.28
N LEU A 16 -33.36 1.74 -6.06
CA LEU A 16 -33.65 3.15 -5.79
C LEU A 16 -35.15 3.39 -5.68
N ASP A 17 -35.95 2.87 -6.61
CA ASP A 17 -37.41 3.02 -6.58
C ASP A 17 -38.04 2.44 -5.30
N SER A 18 -37.48 1.35 -4.78
CA SER A 18 -37.89 0.78 -3.49
C SER A 18 -37.49 1.69 -2.32
N PHE A 19 -36.26 2.21 -2.31
CA PHE A 19 -35.76 3.11 -1.26
C PHE A 19 -36.45 4.47 -1.24
N VAL A 20 -36.87 4.97 -2.39
CA VAL A 20 -37.64 6.23 -2.50
C VAL A 20 -39.03 6.02 -1.91
N ARG A 21 -39.67 4.87 -2.17
CA ARG A 21 -41.01 4.54 -1.64
C ARG A 21 -41.03 4.31 -0.14
N ASP A 22 -40.03 3.64 0.42
CA ASP A 22 -39.95 3.36 1.86
C ASP A 22 -39.27 4.49 2.67
N GLY A 23 -38.78 5.53 1.98
CA GLY A 23 -38.15 6.71 2.56
C GLY A 23 -36.67 6.52 2.95
N SER A 24 -36.09 5.34 2.73
CA SER A 24 -34.70 5.06 3.08
C SER A 24 -33.66 5.67 2.14
N ALA A 25 -34.06 6.15 0.95
CA ALA A 25 -33.16 6.76 -0.02
C ALA A 25 -32.35 7.94 0.56
N SER A 26 -32.91 8.67 1.53
CA SER A 26 -32.28 9.83 2.18
C SER A 26 -31.29 9.47 3.31
N ARG A 27 -31.15 8.19 3.67
CA ARG A 27 -30.28 7.78 4.79
C ARG A 27 -28.81 8.04 4.45
N PRO A 28 -28.02 8.64 5.34
CA PRO A 28 -26.57 8.73 5.17
C PRO A 28 -25.93 7.35 4.97
N ALA A 29 -25.09 7.21 3.95
CA ALA A 29 -24.46 5.97 3.55
C ALA A 29 -23.03 6.20 3.03
N VAL A 30 -22.19 5.18 3.21
CA VAL A 30 -20.81 5.14 2.69
C VAL A 30 -20.63 3.89 1.87
N PHE A 31 -20.20 4.06 0.62
CA PHE A 31 -19.82 2.98 -0.27
C PHE A 31 -18.33 3.06 -0.63
N GLU A 32 -17.71 1.91 -0.86
CA GLU A 32 -16.30 1.82 -1.23
C GLU A 32 -16.09 0.93 -2.45
N ALA A 33 -15.26 1.39 -3.39
CA ALA A 33 -14.69 0.60 -4.47
C ALA A 33 -13.30 0.09 -4.07
N PHE A 34 -13.09 -1.23 -4.18
CA PHE A 34 -11.81 -1.87 -3.89
C PHE A 34 -11.65 -3.19 -4.65
N ALA A 35 -10.40 -3.64 -4.82
CA ALA A 35 -10.12 -4.98 -5.36
C ALA A 35 -9.86 -5.97 -4.21
N ARG A 36 -10.51 -7.14 -4.24
CA ARG A 36 -10.25 -8.20 -3.24
C ARG A 36 -8.92 -8.91 -3.47
N ARG A 37 -8.49 -8.96 -4.72
CA ARG A 37 -7.29 -9.62 -5.24
C ARG A 37 -6.85 -8.86 -6.48
N LEU A 38 -5.56 -8.93 -6.80
CA LEU A 38 -5.08 -8.51 -8.10
C LEU A 38 -5.31 -9.64 -9.12
N PRO A 39 -5.36 -9.32 -10.43
CA PRO A 39 -5.24 -10.33 -11.47
C PRO A 39 -4.01 -11.23 -11.26
N GLU A 40 -4.11 -12.49 -11.68
CA GLU A 40 -3.06 -13.48 -11.45
C GLU A 40 -1.69 -13.02 -11.96
N GLY A 41 -0.65 -13.23 -11.16
CA GLY A 41 0.72 -12.84 -11.49
C GLY A 41 1.05 -11.35 -11.30
N ARG A 42 0.07 -10.47 -11.01
CA ARG A 42 0.32 -9.04 -10.78
C ARG A 42 0.71 -8.75 -9.32
N ARG A 43 1.75 -7.93 -9.17
CA ARG A 43 2.31 -7.52 -7.86
C ARG A 43 1.68 -6.23 -7.33
N TYR A 44 1.14 -5.41 -8.20
CA TYR A 44 0.41 -4.18 -7.89
C TYR A 44 -0.67 -3.95 -8.95
N GLY A 45 -1.59 -3.04 -8.70
CA GLY A 45 -2.35 -2.37 -9.76
C GLY A 45 -2.11 -0.87 -9.73
N MET A 46 -2.28 -0.20 -10.88
CA MET A 46 -2.19 1.24 -11.03
C MET A 46 -3.56 1.82 -11.34
N LEU A 47 -4.09 2.66 -10.45
CA LEU A 47 -5.39 3.28 -10.59
C LEU A 47 -5.44 4.19 -11.81
N ALA A 48 -6.46 4.00 -12.64
CA ALA A 48 -6.79 4.90 -13.72
C ALA A 48 -8.31 5.04 -13.88
N GLY A 49 -8.71 6.09 -14.60
CA GLY A 49 -10.10 6.37 -14.97
C GLY A 49 -10.74 7.51 -14.19
N LEU A 50 -10.11 8.06 -13.14
CA LEU A 50 -10.71 9.11 -12.32
C LEU A 50 -11.06 10.37 -13.12
N GLY A 51 -10.17 10.85 -14.01
CA GLY A 51 -10.50 12.02 -14.84
C GLY A 51 -11.75 11.83 -15.72
N ARG A 52 -12.04 10.60 -16.13
CA ARG A 52 -13.28 10.25 -16.85
C ARG A 52 -14.46 10.07 -15.89
N LEU A 53 -14.26 9.35 -14.79
CA LEU A 53 -15.28 9.02 -13.82
C LEU A 53 -15.86 10.27 -13.16
N LEU A 54 -15.01 11.18 -12.68
CA LEU A 54 -15.47 12.39 -12.00
C LEU A 54 -16.34 13.25 -12.94
N THR A 55 -15.92 13.41 -14.19
CA THR A 55 -16.74 14.07 -15.22
C THR A 55 -18.06 13.32 -15.45
N ALA A 56 -18.04 11.99 -15.48
CA ALA A 56 -19.24 11.18 -15.68
C ALA A 56 -20.23 11.27 -14.50
N VAL A 57 -19.73 11.40 -13.26
CA VAL A 57 -20.56 11.63 -12.06
C VAL A 57 -21.24 13.00 -12.11
N GLU A 58 -20.54 14.06 -12.54
CA GLU A 58 -21.13 15.40 -12.73
C GLU A 58 -22.30 15.40 -13.73
N HIS A 59 -22.24 14.54 -14.74
CA HIS A 59 -23.26 14.40 -15.78
C HIS A 59 -24.26 13.27 -15.51
N PHE A 60 -24.24 12.67 -14.31
CA PHE A 60 -25.20 11.62 -13.92
C PHE A 60 -26.57 12.23 -13.68
N THR A 61 -27.30 12.37 -14.79
CA THR A 61 -28.58 13.07 -14.89
C THR A 61 -29.45 12.37 -15.91
N PHE A 62 -30.75 12.62 -15.83
CA PHE A 62 -31.76 12.07 -16.72
C PHE A 62 -32.55 13.20 -17.37
N ASP A 63 -33.01 13.01 -18.59
CA ASP A 63 -33.99 13.90 -19.22
C ASP A 63 -35.43 13.37 -19.18
N ALA A 64 -36.36 14.22 -19.64
CA ALA A 64 -37.79 13.90 -19.59
C ALA A 64 -38.16 12.67 -20.43
N ASP A 65 -37.47 12.43 -21.56
CA ASP A 65 -37.75 11.31 -22.45
C ASP A 65 -37.22 10.01 -21.85
N GLU A 66 -36.02 10.03 -21.26
CA GLU A 66 -35.44 8.91 -20.51
C GLU A 66 -36.31 8.51 -19.31
N LEU A 67 -36.80 9.49 -18.53
CA LEU A 67 -37.68 9.23 -17.39
C LEU A 67 -39.04 8.67 -17.83
N ALA A 68 -39.64 9.22 -18.88
CA ALA A 68 -40.91 8.73 -19.42
C ALA A 68 -40.77 7.28 -19.92
N TRP A 69 -39.65 6.95 -20.57
CA TRP A 69 -39.34 5.59 -20.99
C TRP A 69 -39.18 4.63 -19.81
N LEU A 70 -38.42 5.02 -18.77
CA LEU A 70 -38.23 4.21 -17.56
C LEU A 70 -39.57 3.92 -16.84
N GLN A 71 -40.49 4.89 -16.83
CA GLN A 71 -41.85 4.70 -16.29
C GLN A 71 -42.68 3.75 -17.16
N ALA A 72 -42.65 3.93 -18.49
CA ALA A 72 -43.41 3.08 -19.41
C ALA A 72 -42.97 1.60 -19.34
N GLU A 73 -41.68 1.35 -19.14
CA GLU A 73 -41.10 0.02 -18.96
C GLU A 73 -41.27 -0.55 -17.53
N GLY A 74 -41.92 0.21 -16.63
CA GLY A 74 -42.15 -0.19 -15.25
C GLY A 74 -40.87 -0.37 -14.44
N VAL A 75 -39.79 0.34 -14.79
CA VAL A 75 -38.52 0.32 -14.05
C VAL A 75 -38.63 1.18 -12.78
N ILE A 76 -39.28 2.33 -12.89
CA ILE A 76 -39.47 3.30 -11.80
C ILE A 76 -40.94 3.77 -11.74
N GLY A 77 -41.39 4.19 -10.56
CA GLY A 77 -42.69 4.87 -10.38
C GLY A 77 -42.58 6.39 -10.34
N ASP A 78 -43.73 7.06 -10.23
CA ASP A 78 -43.82 8.54 -10.31
C ASP A 78 -43.00 9.28 -9.25
N GLN A 79 -42.89 8.73 -8.04
CA GLN A 79 -42.10 9.36 -6.96
C GLN A 79 -40.61 9.35 -7.30
N THR A 80 -40.13 8.25 -7.86
CA THR A 80 -38.74 8.06 -8.28
C THR A 80 -38.42 8.86 -9.53
N ALA A 81 -39.36 8.96 -10.47
CA ALA A 81 -39.20 9.84 -11.64
C ALA A 81 -39.03 11.31 -11.23
N ARG A 82 -39.80 11.79 -10.25
CA ARG A 82 -39.60 13.14 -9.67
C ARG A 82 -38.25 13.30 -8.99
N TYR A 83 -37.84 12.29 -8.21
CA TYR A 83 -36.51 12.27 -7.58
C TYR A 83 -35.38 12.37 -8.62
N LEU A 84 -35.46 11.59 -9.71
CA LEU A 84 -34.44 11.55 -10.75
C LEU A 84 -34.44 12.81 -11.66
N ALA A 85 -35.59 13.46 -11.85
CA ALA A 85 -35.69 14.70 -12.62
C ALA A 85 -34.88 15.84 -12.00
N GLU A 86 -34.81 15.89 -10.66
CA GLU A 86 -34.07 16.89 -9.89
C GLU A 86 -32.68 16.40 -9.46
N PHE A 87 -32.36 15.13 -9.74
CA PHE A 87 -31.15 14.50 -9.22
C PHE A 87 -29.88 15.22 -9.68
N ARG A 88 -29.07 15.60 -8.70
CA ARG A 88 -27.66 15.94 -8.84
C ARG A 88 -26.93 15.27 -7.69
N PHE A 89 -25.75 14.73 -7.96
CA PHE A 89 -24.92 14.19 -6.90
C PHE A 89 -24.48 15.33 -5.97
N GLY A 90 -24.87 15.27 -4.70
CA GLY A 90 -24.53 16.26 -3.67
C GLY A 90 -23.59 15.72 -2.58
N GLY A 91 -23.13 14.47 -2.71
CA GLY A 91 -22.24 13.83 -1.75
C GLY A 91 -20.76 14.24 -1.86
N ASP A 92 -19.95 13.60 -1.02
CA ASP A 92 -18.49 13.70 -1.03
C ASP A 92 -17.87 12.43 -1.60
N ILE A 93 -16.74 12.60 -2.29
CA ILE A 93 -15.93 11.48 -2.79
C ILE A 93 -14.49 11.69 -2.35
N ASP A 94 -13.93 10.68 -1.68
CA ASP A 94 -12.51 10.55 -1.39
C ASP A 94 -11.93 9.40 -2.20
N GLY A 95 -10.67 9.49 -2.60
CA GLY A 95 -10.05 8.39 -3.32
C GLY A 95 -8.56 8.58 -3.49
N TYR A 96 -7.91 7.53 -3.98
CA TYR A 96 -6.50 7.57 -4.32
C TYR A 96 -6.34 8.51 -5.52
N ARG A 97 -5.16 9.09 -5.70
CA ARG A 97 -4.89 9.91 -6.89
C ARG A 97 -4.84 9.02 -8.14
N GLU A 98 -5.24 9.55 -9.29
CA GLU A 98 -5.05 8.81 -10.54
C GLU A 98 -3.55 8.60 -10.79
N GLY A 99 -3.15 7.41 -11.22
CA GLY A 99 -1.74 7.00 -11.30
C GLY A 99 -1.17 6.39 -10.02
N ASP A 100 -1.92 6.39 -8.91
CA ASP A 100 -1.48 5.76 -7.67
C ASP A 100 -1.51 4.23 -7.78
N LEU A 101 -0.71 3.56 -6.96
CA LEU A 101 -0.72 2.12 -6.82
C LEU A 101 -1.86 1.68 -5.91
N TYR A 102 -2.31 0.44 -6.04
CA TYR A 102 -3.20 -0.20 -5.07
C TYR A 102 -2.88 -1.69 -4.95
N PHE A 103 -3.35 -2.26 -3.85
CA PHE A 103 -3.12 -3.63 -3.45
C PHE A 103 -4.46 -4.30 -3.08
N PRO A 104 -4.51 -5.63 -2.92
CA PRO A 104 -5.70 -6.29 -2.41
C PRO A 104 -6.15 -5.65 -1.09
N GLY A 105 -7.42 -5.23 -1.03
CA GLY A 105 -8.03 -4.60 0.15
C GLY A 105 -7.94 -3.07 0.22
N SER A 106 -7.19 -2.41 -0.68
CA SER A 106 -7.12 -0.93 -0.73
C SER A 106 -8.50 -0.31 -0.93
N PRO A 107 -8.99 0.59 -0.06
CA PRO A 107 -10.21 1.36 -0.29
C PRO A 107 -9.92 2.49 -1.28
N ILE A 108 -9.98 2.18 -2.57
CA ILE A 108 -9.49 3.07 -3.64
C ILE A 108 -10.38 4.30 -3.82
N PHE A 109 -11.70 4.13 -3.67
CA PHE A 109 -12.69 5.15 -3.96
C PHE A 109 -13.85 5.05 -2.97
N THR A 110 -14.11 6.11 -2.21
CA THR A 110 -15.10 6.15 -1.14
C THR A 110 -16.13 7.23 -1.44
N VAL A 111 -17.40 6.84 -1.54
CA VAL A 111 -18.55 7.73 -1.79
C VAL A 111 -19.34 7.88 -0.50
N THR A 112 -19.50 9.12 -0.04
CA THR A 112 -20.29 9.47 1.15
C THR A 112 -21.44 10.38 0.73
N GLY A 113 -22.67 10.01 1.05
CA GLY A 113 -23.86 10.77 0.65
C GLY A 113 -25.12 10.11 1.19
N THR A 114 -26.24 10.32 0.52
CA THR A 114 -27.46 9.54 0.79
C THR A 114 -27.41 8.16 0.13
N LEU A 115 -28.16 7.19 0.67
CA LEU A 115 -28.25 5.84 0.12
C LEU A 115 -28.66 5.85 -1.36
N GLY A 116 -29.60 6.72 -1.73
CA GLY A 116 -30.05 6.89 -3.11
C GLY A 116 -28.97 7.43 -4.04
N GLU A 117 -28.19 8.41 -3.60
CA GLU A 117 -27.06 8.93 -4.38
C GLU A 117 -25.94 7.90 -4.56
N CYS A 118 -25.57 7.21 -3.49
CA CYS A 118 -24.42 6.31 -3.54
C CYS A 118 -24.71 5.02 -4.34
N VAL A 119 -25.95 4.52 -4.32
CA VAL A 119 -26.29 3.22 -4.94
C VAL A 119 -26.36 3.28 -6.46
N VAL A 120 -26.76 4.41 -7.05
CA VAL A 120 -26.91 4.55 -8.52
C VAL A 120 -25.58 4.70 -9.26
N LEU A 121 -24.48 4.87 -8.52
CA LEU A 121 -23.15 5.05 -9.10
C LEU A 121 -22.38 3.73 -9.27
N GLU A 122 -22.87 2.60 -8.77
CA GLU A 122 -22.11 1.34 -8.71
C GLU A 122 -21.63 0.91 -10.10
N THR A 123 -22.53 0.80 -11.08
CA THR A 123 -22.16 0.34 -12.42
C THR A 123 -21.27 1.32 -13.16
N LEU A 124 -21.51 2.63 -13.04
CA LEU A 124 -20.66 3.64 -13.67
C LEU A 124 -19.23 3.64 -13.10
N VAL A 125 -19.11 3.62 -11.76
CA VAL A 125 -17.82 3.55 -11.05
C VAL A 125 -17.07 2.28 -11.44
N LEU A 126 -17.73 1.12 -11.38
CA LEU A 126 -17.09 -0.15 -11.68
C LEU A 126 -16.71 -0.28 -13.14
N SER A 127 -17.53 0.19 -14.08
CA SER A 127 -17.24 0.11 -15.52
C SER A 127 -15.97 0.90 -15.86
N ILE A 128 -15.89 2.16 -15.42
CA ILE A 128 -14.75 3.03 -15.73
C ILE A 128 -13.49 2.57 -14.98
N LEU A 129 -13.55 2.36 -13.66
CA LEU A 129 -12.37 2.03 -12.88
C LEU A 129 -11.80 0.66 -13.27
N ASN A 130 -12.65 -0.35 -13.51
CA ASN A 130 -12.15 -1.68 -13.87
C ASN A 130 -11.43 -1.68 -15.22
N HIS A 131 -12.01 -1.02 -16.23
CA HIS A 131 -11.41 -0.97 -17.55
C HIS A 131 -10.08 -0.21 -17.52
N ASP A 132 -10.09 1.05 -17.09
CA ASP A 132 -8.92 1.92 -17.21
C ASP A 132 -7.77 1.43 -16.33
N THR A 133 -8.07 0.97 -15.12
CA THR A 133 -7.05 0.41 -14.20
C THR A 133 -6.44 -0.88 -14.75
N ALA A 134 -7.23 -1.72 -15.43
CA ALA A 134 -6.71 -2.93 -16.06
C ALA A 134 -5.68 -2.62 -17.15
N ILE A 135 -5.97 -1.60 -17.97
CA ILE A 135 -5.08 -1.09 -19.03
C ILE A 135 -3.85 -0.43 -18.43
N ALA A 136 -4.01 0.53 -17.51
CA ALA A 136 -2.90 1.27 -16.91
C ALA A 136 -1.91 0.35 -16.20
N SER A 137 -2.42 -0.64 -15.46
CA SER A 137 -1.58 -1.65 -14.80
C SER A 137 -0.78 -2.52 -15.78
N ALA A 138 -1.37 -2.88 -16.94
CA ALA A 138 -0.66 -3.61 -17.99
C ALA A 138 0.39 -2.72 -18.67
N ALA A 139 0.01 -1.48 -18.99
CA ALA A 139 0.90 -0.51 -19.61
C ALA A 139 2.11 -0.17 -18.72
N ALA A 140 1.92 0.02 -17.41
CA ALA A 140 3.00 0.26 -16.46
C ALA A 140 4.06 -0.87 -16.49
N ARG A 141 3.60 -2.13 -16.52
CA ARG A 141 4.49 -3.30 -16.61
C ARG A 141 5.24 -3.36 -17.94
N MET A 142 4.58 -2.98 -19.04
CA MET A 142 5.23 -2.90 -20.36
C MET A 142 6.28 -1.78 -20.40
N VAL A 143 6.02 -0.64 -19.72
CA VAL A 143 6.98 0.48 -19.60
C VAL A 143 8.21 0.06 -18.82
N ASP A 144 8.04 -0.62 -17.69
CA ASP A 144 9.16 -1.19 -16.93
C ASP A 144 9.96 -2.19 -17.79
N ALA A 145 9.29 -3.08 -18.53
CA ALA A 145 9.92 -4.04 -19.42
C ALA A 145 10.70 -3.39 -20.57
N ALA A 146 10.24 -2.24 -21.08
CA ALA A 146 10.87 -1.55 -22.20
C ALA A 146 12.16 -0.80 -21.81
N GLN A 147 12.47 -0.65 -20.53
CA GLN A 147 13.72 -0.06 -20.02
C GLN A 147 14.04 1.32 -20.64
N GLY A 148 13.03 2.19 -20.72
CA GLY A 148 13.16 3.55 -21.24
C GLY A 148 12.97 3.69 -22.75
N ARG A 149 12.84 2.59 -23.49
CA ARG A 149 12.48 2.63 -24.92
C ARG A 149 11.01 3.06 -25.09
N PRO A 150 10.70 3.99 -26.01
CA PRO A 150 9.35 4.47 -26.23
C PRO A 150 8.41 3.37 -26.69
N ILE A 151 7.19 3.40 -26.15
CA ILE A 151 6.09 2.51 -26.53
C ILE A 151 4.96 3.33 -27.15
N ILE A 152 4.39 2.84 -28.25
CA ILE A 152 3.25 3.43 -28.96
C ILE A 152 2.01 2.57 -28.74
N GLU A 153 0.91 3.17 -28.29
CA GLU A 153 -0.38 2.49 -28.16
C GLU A 153 -1.07 2.40 -29.54
N MET A 154 -1.35 1.18 -30.01
CA MET A 154 -1.90 0.88 -31.33
C MET A 154 -3.11 -0.07 -31.29
N GLY A 155 -3.74 -0.22 -30.13
CA GLY A 155 -4.76 -1.23 -29.83
C GLY A 155 -6.19 -0.83 -30.17
N GLY A 156 -6.46 0.41 -30.61
CA GLY A 156 -7.82 0.90 -30.84
C GLY A 156 -8.69 0.03 -31.75
N ARG A 157 -8.10 -0.70 -32.70
CA ARG A 157 -8.82 -1.64 -33.59
C ARG A 157 -9.23 -2.97 -32.95
N ARG A 158 -8.88 -3.19 -31.68
CA ARG A 158 -9.10 -4.44 -30.94
C ARG A 158 -10.08 -4.28 -29.78
N THR A 159 -10.66 -3.10 -29.61
CA THR A 159 -11.60 -2.76 -28.55
C THR A 159 -12.70 -1.83 -29.07
N HIS A 160 -13.73 -1.58 -28.27
CA HIS A 160 -14.85 -0.72 -28.64
C HIS A 160 -14.41 0.75 -28.81
N GLU A 161 -15.12 1.51 -29.63
CA GLU A 161 -14.76 2.84 -30.08
C GLU A 161 -14.44 3.84 -28.96
N GLU A 162 -15.24 3.88 -27.88
CA GLU A 162 -14.96 4.74 -26.71
C GLU A 162 -13.92 4.11 -25.76
N ALA A 163 -13.88 2.78 -25.68
CA ALA A 163 -12.86 2.06 -24.93
C ALA A 163 -11.46 2.21 -25.56
N ALA A 164 -11.37 2.41 -26.89
CA ALA A 164 -10.13 2.69 -27.60
C ALA A 164 -9.55 4.04 -27.17
N VAL A 165 -10.41 5.06 -27.00
CA VAL A 165 -10.00 6.38 -26.50
C VAL A 165 -9.56 6.30 -25.04
N ALA A 166 -10.29 5.54 -24.22
CA ALA A 166 -9.94 5.31 -22.82
C ALA A 166 -8.61 4.54 -22.68
N THR A 167 -8.42 3.47 -23.46
CA THR A 167 -7.17 2.70 -23.54
C THR A 167 -5.98 3.60 -23.83
N ALA A 168 -6.08 4.44 -24.86
CA ALA A 168 -5.01 5.36 -25.25
C ALA A 168 -4.63 6.33 -24.12
N ARG A 169 -5.63 6.89 -23.42
CA ARG A 169 -5.42 7.76 -22.26
C ARG A 169 -4.75 7.01 -21.09
N ALA A 170 -5.24 5.82 -20.77
CA ALA A 170 -4.73 5.00 -19.66
C ALA A 170 -3.31 4.46 -19.93
N ALA A 171 -2.99 4.10 -21.18
CA ALA A 171 -1.64 3.70 -21.56
C ALA A 171 -0.67 4.90 -21.48
N TYR A 172 -1.10 6.08 -21.95
CA TYR A 172 -0.28 7.28 -21.87
C TYR A 172 -0.02 7.71 -20.43
N LEU A 173 -1.01 7.72 -19.53
CA LEU A 173 -0.72 8.09 -18.13
C LEU A 173 0.23 7.10 -17.46
N ALA A 174 0.19 5.82 -17.83
CA ALA A 174 1.04 4.78 -17.26
C ALA A 174 2.49 4.80 -17.78
N GLY A 175 2.77 5.54 -18.86
CA GLY A 175 4.14 5.75 -19.35
C GLY A 175 4.35 5.58 -20.86
N PHE A 176 3.36 5.13 -21.64
CA PHE A 176 3.51 5.03 -23.10
C PHE A 176 3.80 6.40 -23.71
N ALA A 177 4.64 6.47 -24.73
CA ALA A 177 5.11 7.75 -25.28
C ALA A 177 4.05 8.44 -26.16
N THR A 178 3.34 7.65 -26.98
CA THR A 178 2.36 8.16 -27.95
C THR A 178 1.22 7.16 -28.17
N THR A 179 0.16 7.59 -28.87
CA THR A 179 -0.95 6.73 -29.33
C THR A 179 -1.23 6.93 -30.81
N SER A 180 -1.76 5.91 -31.48
CA SER A 180 -2.37 6.03 -32.81
C SER A 180 -3.80 6.60 -32.78
N ASN A 181 -4.41 6.75 -31.60
CA ASN A 181 -5.78 7.17 -31.43
C ASN A 181 -5.94 8.71 -31.50
N LEU A 182 -6.43 9.20 -32.64
CA LEU A 182 -6.65 10.63 -32.88
C LEU A 182 -7.67 11.27 -31.92
N ALA A 183 -8.69 10.52 -31.51
CA ALA A 183 -9.69 11.04 -30.57
C ALA A 183 -9.09 11.25 -29.18
N ALA A 184 -8.17 10.38 -28.74
CA ALA A 184 -7.44 10.58 -27.49
C ALA A 184 -6.51 11.80 -27.57
N GLY A 185 -5.83 12.00 -28.71
CA GLY A 185 -5.04 13.22 -28.95
C GLY A 185 -5.88 14.48 -28.89
N ARG A 186 -7.05 14.49 -29.53
CA ARG A 186 -7.95 15.66 -29.51
C ARG A 186 -8.59 15.91 -28.14
N ARG A 187 -9.04 14.86 -27.44
CA ARG A 187 -9.80 14.99 -26.18
C ARG A 187 -8.91 15.19 -24.95
N TYR A 188 -7.72 14.61 -24.95
CA TYR A 188 -6.85 14.55 -23.77
C TYR A 188 -5.42 15.04 -24.02
N ALA A 189 -5.14 15.61 -25.20
CA ALA A 189 -3.82 16.09 -25.60
C ALA A 189 -2.73 15.01 -25.54
N VAL A 190 -3.10 13.73 -25.68
CA VAL A 190 -2.13 12.64 -25.80
C VAL A 190 -1.35 12.79 -27.11
N PRO A 191 -0.01 12.81 -27.10
CA PRO A 191 0.78 12.86 -28.32
C PRO A 191 0.42 11.72 -29.27
N THR A 192 0.09 12.06 -30.53
CA THR A 192 -0.29 11.07 -31.54
C THR A 192 0.86 10.76 -32.47
N ALA A 193 1.05 9.47 -32.78
CA ALA A 193 2.01 9.02 -33.79
C ALA A 193 1.36 7.95 -34.69
N GLY A 194 1.80 7.90 -35.94
CA GLY A 194 1.31 6.94 -36.92
C GLY A 194 2.29 6.79 -38.08
N THR A 195 2.27 5.62 -38.70
CA THR A 195 3.07 5.28 -39.89
C THR A 195 2.14 4.74 -40.97
N ALA A 196 2.71 4.21 -42.06
CA ALA A 196 1.96 3.43 -43.02
C ALA A 196 1.52 2.06 -42.46
N ALA A 197 0.43 1.53 -43.01
CA ALA A 197 0.02 0.13 -42.90
C ALA A 197 0.37 -0.61 -44.20
N HIS A 198 0.37 -1.95 -44.19
CA HIS A 198 0.66 -2.73 -45.41
C HIS A 198 -0.22 -2.37 -46.60
N ALA A 199 -1.49 -1.99 -46.36
CA ALA A 199 -2.39 -1.54 -47.42
C ALA A 199 -1.83 -0.34 -48.22
N PHE A 200 -1.02 0.52 -47.61
CA PHE A 200 -0.37 1.62 -48.30
C PHE A 200 0.69 1.10 -49.28
N THR A 201 1.58 0.20 -48.84
CA THR A 201 2.60 -0.42 -49.71
C THR A 201 1.95 -1.23 -50.83
N LEU A 202 0.94 -2.05 -50.51
CA LEU A 202 0.23 -2.91 -51.46
C LEU A 202 -0.59 -2.13 -52.51
N ALA A 203 -0.90 -0.86 -52.26
CA ALA A 203 -1.64 -0.01 -53.20
C ALA A 203 -0.75 0.64 -54.27
N HIS A 204 0.58 0.61 -54.12
CA HIS A 204 1.53 1.14 -55.09
C HIS A 204 2.04 0.02 -56.02
N ASP A 205 2.52 0.39 -57.21
CA ASP A 205 3.06 -0.55 -58.19
C ASP A 205 4.31 -1.28 -57.66
N THR A 206 5.12 -0.59 -56.86
CA THR A 206 6.31 -1.15 -56.20
C THR A 206 6.46 -0.64 -54.76
N GLU A 207 7.19 -1.39 -53.94
CA GLU A 207 7.54 -0.98 -52.57
C GLU A 207 8.37 0.32 -52.55
N ALA A 208 9.26 0.50 -53.53
CA ALA A 208 10.04 1.73 -53.69
C ALA A 208 9.16 2.95 -53.95
N ASP A 209 8.08 2.80 -54.74
CA ASP A 209 7.13 3.89 -55.00
C ASP A 209 6.34 4.26 -53.74
N ALA A 210 5.95 3.28 -52.94
CA ALA A 210 5.32 3.53 -51.65
C ALA A 210 6.25 4.28 -50.70
N PHE A 211 7.49 3.83 -50.54
CA PHE A 211 8.46 4.51 -49.68
C PHE A 211 8.76 5.92 -50.16
N ARG A 212 8.89 6.14 -51.48
CA ARG A 212 9.14 7.47 -52.04
C ARG A 212 7.98 8.40 -51.77
N SER A 213 6.76 7.94 -52.01
CA SER A 213 5.52 8.67 -51.70
C SER A 213 5.45 9.08 -50.22
N GLN A 214 5.78 8.18 -49.29
CA GLN A 214 5.78 8.50 -47.86
C GLN A 214 6.90 9.48 -47.46
N VAL A 215 8.11 9.31 -47.99
CA VAL A 215 9.26 10.19 -47.71
C VAL A 215 9.02 11.59 -48.27
N GLU A 216 8.42 11.73 -49.45
CA GLU A 216 8.03 13.02 -50.03
C GLU A 216 6.98 13.74 -49.16
N ALA A 217 6.03 12.99 -48.58
CA ALA A 217 4.97 13.56 -47.76
C ALA A 217 5.41 13.90 -46.32
N LEU A 218 6.22 13.06 -45.69
CA LEU A 218 6.53 13.11 -44.26
C LEU A 218 7.99 13.45 -43.95
N GLY A 219 8.84 13.48 -44.97
CA GLY A 219 10.28 13.68 -44.84
C GLY A 219 11.05 12.42 -44.43
N VAL A 220 12.38 12.48 -44.56
CA VAL A 220 13.30 11.36 -44.28
C VAL A 220 13.30 10.89 -42.83
N GLY A 221 12.80 11.71 -41.89
CA GLY A 221 12.66 11.35 -40.48
C GLY A 221 11.52 10.36 -40.18
N THR A 222 10.76 9.93 -41.19
CA THR A 222 9.64 8.99 -41.06
C THR A 222 10.09 7.57 -40.67
N THR A 223 9.11 6.74 -40.30
CA THR A 223 9.26 5.29 -40.13
C THR A 223 8.66 4.56 -41.33
N LEU A 224 9.45 3.70 -42.00
CA LEU A 224 9.01 2.89 -43.15
C LEU A 224 8.74 1.44 -42.73
N LEU A 225 7.64 0.86 -43.20
CA LEU A 225 7.25 -0.54 -42.94
C LEU A 225 7.91 -1.46 -43.96
N VAL A 226 8.89 -2.25 -43.54
CA VAL A 226 9.83 -2.95 -44.44
C VAL A 226 9.53 -4.43 -44.66
N ASP A 227 8.50 -4.97 -44.01
CA ASP A 227 8.20 -6.40 -44.01
C ASP A 227 6.95 -6.76 -44.82
N THR A 228 6.62 -5.96 -45.85
CA THR A 228 5.46 -6.25 -46.71
C THR A 228 5.73 -7.46 -47.61
N TYR A 229 6.97 -7.62 -48.10
CA TYR A 229 7.36 -8.71 -48.99
C TYR A 229 8.56 -9.50 -48.45
N ASP A 230 9.68 -8.82 -48.23
CA ASP A 230 10.92 -9.38 -47.66
C ASP A 230 11.64 -8.30 -46.85
N ILE A 231 11.99 -8.60 -45.61
CA ILE A 231 12.56 -7.61 -44.67
C ILE A 231 13.90 -7.07 -45.18
N ALA A 232 14.78 -7.94 -45.68
CA ALA A 232 16.11 -7.52 -46.10
C ALA A 232 16.04 -6.63 -47.35
N GLU A 233 15.22 -6.99 -48.32
CA GLU A 233 15.01 -6.18 -49.52
C GLU A 233 14.26 -4.88 -49.24
N GLY A 234 13.26 -4.92 -48.35
CA GLY A 234 12.56 -3.73 -47.89
C GLY A 234 13.50 -2.74 -47.20
N ILE A 235 14.45 -3.21 -46.40
CA ILE A 235 15.49 -2.35 -45.79
C ILE A 235 16.40 -1.72 -46.85
N ARG A 236 16.87 -2.49 -47.85
CA ARG A 236 17.70 -1.94 -48.94
C ARG A 236 16.95 -0.86 -49.70
N THR A 237 15.70 -1.15 -50.06
CA THR A 237 14.81 -0.22 -50.76
C THR A 237 14.56 1.04 -49.94
N ALA A 238 14.31 0.90 -48.62
CA ALA A 238 14.11 2.02 -47.72
C ALA A 238 15.34 2.94 -47.65
N VAL A 239 16.55 2.38 -47.55
CA VAL A 239 17.81 3.16 -47.54
C VAL A 239 18.13 3.76 -48.91
N GLU A 240 17.84 3.06 -50.01
CA GLU A 240 18.00 3.60 -51.36
C GLU A 240 17.11 4.85 -51.58
N VAL A 241 15.85 4.78 -51.12
CA VAL A 241 14.87 5.85 -51.30
C VAL A 241 15.09 7.02 -50.34
N ALA A 242 15.30 6.75 -49.05
CA ALA A 242 15.38 7.78 -48.01
C ALA A 242 16.82 8.24 -47.70
N GLY A 243 17.83 7.52 -48.20
CA GLY A 243 19.23 7.71 -47.84
C GLY A 243 19.59 7.18 -46.45
N THR A 244 20.86 7.35 -46.06
CA THR A 244 21.39 6.92 -44.75
C THR A 244 20.85 7.74 -43.56
N GLY A 245 20.10 8.81 -43.84
CA GLY A 245 19.43 9.65 -42.84
C GLY A 245 18.00 9.20 -42.50
N LEU A 246 17.57 8.02 -42.95
CA LEU A 246 16.24 7.47 -42.65
C LEU A 246 16.00 7.41 -41.14
N GLY A 247 14.85 7.93 -40.69
CA GLY A 247 14.49 8.01 -39.28
C GLY A 247 14.34 6.65 -38.60
N ALA A 248 13.51 5.77 -39.16
CA ALA A 248 13.32 4.43 -38.63
C ALA A 248 12.78 3.43 -39.68
N ILE A 249 12.97 2.15 -39.40
CA ILE A 249 12.22 1.06 -40.03
C ILE A 249 11.24 0.44 -39.02
N ARG A 250 10.17 -0.18 -39.51
CA ARG A 250 9.23 -0.97 -38.72
C ARG A 250 9.12 -2.40 -39.22
N ILE A 251 9.22 -3.35 -38.30
CA ILE A 251 9.08 -4.80 -38.53
C ILE A 251 7.87 -5.29 -37.73
N ASP A 252 6.91 -5.96 -38.38
CA ASP A 252 5.65 -6.45 -37.79
C ASP A 252 5.53 -7.98 -37.77
N SER A 253 6.51 -8.70 -38.34
CA SER A 253 6.46 -10.14 -38.56
C SER A 253 7.82 -10.83 -38.38
N GLY A 254 7.81 -12.17 -38.32
CA GLY A 254 8.99 -12.99 -38.08
C GLY A 254 9.37 -13.12 -36.60
N ASP A 255 10.54 -13.72 -36.34
CA ASP A 255 11.15 -13.70 -35.01
C ASP A 255 11.77 -12.32 -34.78
N LEU A 256 11.10 -11.48 -33.97
CA LEU A 256 11.50 -10.09 -33.79
C LEU A 256 12.92 -9.93 -33.22
N ALA A 257 13.41 -10.88 -32.42
CA ALA A 257 14.77 -10.84 -31.91
C ALA A 257 15.75 -11.09 -33.06
N GLU A 258 15.56 -12.18 -33.81
CA GLU A 258 16.43 -12.54 -34.92
C GLU A 258 16.40 -11.48 -36.04
N GLU A 259 15.21 -11.03 -36.43
CA GLU A 259 15.02 -10.07 -37.51
C GLU A 259 15.54 -8.68 -37.16
N SER A 260 15.43 -8.23 -35.91
CA SER A 260 16.04 -6.96 -35.49
C SER A 260 17.57 -7.01 -35.52
N HIS A 261 18.20 -8.13 -35.13
CA HIS A 261 19.65 -8.30 -35.26
C HIS A 261 20.10 -8.29 -36.73
N LYS A 262 19.41 -9.03 -37.60
CA LYS A 262 19.68 -9.02 -39.05
C LYS A 262 19.52 -7.63 -39.63
N ALA A 263 18.43 -6.93 -39.26
CA ALA A 263 18.14 -5.59 -39.72
C ALA A 263 19.23 -4.59 -39.28
N ARG A 264 19.69 -4.66 -38.03
CA ARG A 264 20.76 -3.80 -37.52
C ARG A 264 22.06 -3.98 -38.31
N VAL A 265 22.50 -5.23 -38.51
CA VAL A 265 23.69 -5.55 -39.32
C VAL A 265 23.55 -5.02 -40.75
N LEU A 266 22.39 -5.19 -41.36
CA LEU A 266 22.13 -4.72 -42.72
C LEU A 266 22.15 -3.19 -42.81
N LEU A 267 21.41 -2.49 -41.94
CA LEU A 267 21.42 -1.02 -41.88
C LEU A 267 22.83 -0.46 -41.70
N ASP A 268 23.64 -1.07 -40.84
CA ASP A 268 25.01 -0.65 -40.60
C ASP A 268 25.89 -0.85 -41.84
N SER A 269 25.75 -1.99 -42.54
CA SER A 269 26.46 -2.25 -43.79
C SER A 269 26.10 -1.28 -44.92
N LEU A 270 24.88 -0.72 -44.88
CA LEU A 270 24.39 0.28 -45.83
C LEU A 270 24.77 1.72 -45.40
N GLY A 271 25.42 1.89 -44.26
CA GLY A 271 25.81 3.19 -43.69
C GLY A 271 24.69 3.94 -42.97
N ALA A 272 23.53 3.32 -42.76
CA ALA A 272 22.37 3.87 -42.08
C ALA A 272 22.40 3.57 -40.56
N THR A 273 23.54 3.85 -39.92
CA THR A 273 23.81 3.48 -38.51
C THR A 273 22.91 4.21 -37.50
N GLY A 274 22.34 5.36 -37.87
CA GLY A 274 21.42 6.13 -37.03
C GLY A 274 19.93 5.78 -37.20
N THR A 275 19.59 4.92 -38.17
CA THR A 275 18.19 4.53 -38.42
C THR A 275 17.69 3.61 -37.32
N ARG A 276 16.60 4.00 -36.65
CA ARG A 276 16.01 3.24 -35.55
C ARG A 276 15.22 2.02 -36.01
N ILE A 277 15.12 1.00 -35.16
CA ILE A 277 14.31 -0.20 -35.38
C ILE A 277 13.11 -0.17 -34.43
N VAL A 278 11.91 -0.07 -34.99
CA VAL A 278 10.66 -0.19 -34.24
C VAL A 278 10.03 -1.54 -34.56
N VAL A 279 9.56 -2.26 -33.54
CA VAL A 279 8.83 -3.51 -33.76
C VAL A 279 7.37 -3.38 -33.35
N THR A 280 6.49 -4.02 -34.10
CA THR A 280 5.08 -4.17 -33.77
C THR A 280 4.70 -5.64 -33.82
N SER A 281 3.81 -6.08 -32.92
CA SER A 281 3.21 -7.42 -32.93
C SER A 281 2.18 -7.50 -31.78
N ASP A 282 1.73 -8.71 -31.42
CA ASP A 282 1.01 -8.99 -30.17
C ASP A 282 1.96 -8.97 -28.96
N LEU A 283 2.73 -7.88 -28.83
CA LEU A 283 3.68 -7.64 -27.76
C LEU A 283 2.96 -7.44 -26.42
N ASP A 284 3.44 -8.10 -25.37
CA ASP A 284 3.10 -7.78 -23.99
C ASP A 284 4.36 -7.58 -23.13
N GLU A 285 4.20 -7.38 -21.82
CA GLU A 285 5.32 -7.14 -20.93
C GLU A 285 6.33 -8.30 -20.88
N PHE A 286 5.90 -9.54 -21.19
CA PHE A 286 6.78 -10.72 -21.19
C PHE A 286 7.59 -10.77 -22.47
N VAL A 287 6.93 -10.55 -23.61
CA VAL A 287 7.61 -10.49 -24.91
C VAL A 287 8.58 -9.31 -24.96
N ILE A 288 8.18 -8.13 -24.48
CA ILE A 288 9.07 -6.96 -24.41
C ILE A 288 10.30 -7.26 -23.53
N ALA A 289 10.11 -7.88 -22.37
CA ALA A 289 11.23 -8.27 -21.51
C ALA A 289 12.15 -9.31 -22.16
N ALA A 290 11.61 -10.26 -22.92
CA ALA A 290 12.41 -11.24 -23.68
C ALA A 290 13.21 -10.61 -24.82
N LEU A 291 12.77 -9.45 -25.34
CA LEU A 291 13.44 -8.67 -26.38
C LEU A 291 14.41 -7.64 -25.80
N ALA A 292 14.77 -7.72 -24.52
CA ALA A 292 15.56 -6.67 -23.86
C ALA A 292 16.90 -6.40 -24.55
N ASP A 293 17.62 -7.46 -24.94
CA ASP A 293 18.96 -7.41 -25.55
C ASP A 293 18.93 -7.23 -27.08
N ALA A 294 17.75 -7.28 -27.70
CA ALA A 294 17.61 -7.07 -29.14
C ALA A 294 17.80 -5.59 -29.50
N PRO A 295 18.39 -5.25 -30.67
CA PRO A 295 18.66 -3.88 -31.10
C PRO A 295 17.38 -3.19 -31.58
N ILE A 296 16.43 -3.04 -30.67
CA ILE A 296 15.11 -2.45 -30.88
C ILE A 296 15.07 -1.12 -30.12
N ASP A 297 14.71 -0.06 -30.82
CA ASP A 297 14.66 1.30 -30.31
C ASP A 297 13.25 1.70 -29.83
N GLY A 298 12.22 0.95 -30.16
CA GLY A 298 10.85 1.22 -29.72
C GLY A 298 9.86 0.13 -30.08
N TYR A 299 8.70 0.16 -29.41
CA TYR A 299 7.67 -0.87 -29.51
C TYR A 299 6.33 -0.24 -29.88
N GLY A 300 5.55 -0.89 -30.75
CA GLY A 300 4.12 -0.59 -30.90
C GLY A 300 3.28 -1.76 -30.39
N VAL A 301 2.42 -1.47 -29.42
CA VAL A 301 1.64 -2.48 -28.71
C VAL A 301 0.15 -2.31 -29.02
N GLY A 302 -0.48 -3.38 -29.50
CA GLY A 302 -1.88 -3.39 -29.92
C GLY A 302 -2.80 -4.15 -28.97
N THR A 303 -3.09 -5.40 -29.31
CA THR A 303 -4.13 -6.22 -28.66
C THR A 303 -3.91 -6.39 -27.16
N ARG A 304 -2.67 -6.64 -26.74
CA ARG A 304 -2.36 -6.95 -25.34
C ARG A 304 -2.60 -5.76 -24.43
N VAL A 305 -2.17 -4.55 -24.78
CA VAL A 305 -2.46 -3.36 -23.95
C VAL A 305 -3.96 -3.06 -23.91
N ALA A 306 -4.67 -3.13 -25.05
CA ALA A 306 -6.11 -2.85 -25.14
C ALA A 306 -7.01 -3.86 -24.39
N THR A 307 -6.46 -5.00 -24.01
CA THR A 307 -7.18 -6.07 -23.27
C THR A 307 -6.62 -6.28 -21.86
N GLY A 308 -5.83 -5.33 -21.34
CA GLY A 308 -5.25 -5.40 -20.00
C GLY A 308 -4.27 -6.59 -19.85
N SER A 309 -3.54 -6.92 -20.90
CA SER A 309 -2.62 -8.06 -21.02
C SER A 309 -3.27 -9.42 -20.69
N GLY A 310 -4.54 -9.60 -21.10
CA GLY A 310 -5.34 -10.79 -20.79
C GLY A 310 -6.23 -10.66 -19.55
N HIS A 311 -6.18 -9.53 -18.86
CA HIS A 311 -7.06 -9.21 -17.73
C HIS A 311 -7.87 -7.94 -18.05
N PRO A 312 -9.03 -8.05 -18.70
CA PRO A 312 -9.80 -6.89 -19.18
C PRO A 312 -10.47 -6.08 -18.06
N THR A 313 -10.36 -6.52 -16.81
CA THR A 313 -10.96 -5.88 -15.63
C THR A 313 -10.00 -5.97 -14.44
N ALA A 314 -9.94 -4.90 -13.65
CA ALA A 314 -9.23 -4.85 -12.38
C ALA A 314 -9.91 -5.67 -11.25
N SER A 315 -11.10 -6.24 -11.52
CA SER A 315 -11.89 -7.03 -10.57
C SER A 315 -12.24 -6.30 -9.28
N MET A 316 -12.39 -4.98 -9.36
CA MET A 316 -12.90 -4.13 -8.30
C MET A 316 -14.38 -4.42 -8.04
N VAL A 317 -14.79 -4.17 -6.80
CA VAL A 317 -16.18 -4.23 -6.35
C VAL A 317 -16.55 -2.98 -5.60
N TYR A 318 -17.81 -2.59 -5.69
CA TYR A 318 -18.38 -1.43 -5.01
C TYR A 318 -19.34 -1.93 -3.92
N LYS A 319 -19.20 -1.48 -2.68
CA LYS A 319 -19.92 -2.06 -1.53
C LYS A 319 -20.32 -1.01 -0.52
N LEU A 320 -21.55 -1.11 -0.03
CA LEU A 320 -22.00 -0.40 1.17
C LEU A 320 -21.19 -0.89 2.38
N VAL A 321 -20.52 0.02 3.07
CA VAL A 321 -19.69 -0.28 4.24
C VAL A 321 -20.21 0.35 5.51
N ALA A 322 -20.98 1.44 5.43
CA ALA A 322 -21.63 2.06 6.58
C ALA A 322 -22.95 2.73 6.19
N ILE A 323 -23.91 2.75 7.10
CA ILE A 323 -25.22 3.38 6.88
C ILE A 323 -25.77 3.90 8.21
N ALA A 324 -26.51 5.01 8.20
CA ALA A 324 -27.23 5.49 9.37
C ALA A 324 -28.68 4.94 9.38
N ASP A 325 -29.22 4.69 10.57
CA ASP A 325 -30.61 4.21 10.71
C ASP A 325 -31.66 5.33 10.50
N GLY A 326 -31.22 6.58 10.37
CA GLY A 326 -32.04 7.75 10.06
C GLY A 326 -31.21 9.02 9.94
N ALA A 327 -31.85 10.14 9.59
CA ALA A 327 -31.19 11.43 9.54
C ALA A 327 -30.63 11.82 10.92
N GLY A 328 -29.35 12.19 10.99
CA GLY A 328 -28.65 12.57 12.23
C GLY A 328 -28.22 11.41 13.13
N ALA A 329 -28.53 10.15 12.78
CA ALA A 329 -28.01 8.98 13.50
C ALA A 329 -26.55 8.70 13.11
N PRO A 330 -25.74 8.13 14.03
CA PRO A 330 -24.38 7.73 13.68
C PRO A 330 -24.38 6.63 12.61
N LEU A 331 -23.34 6.62 11.77
CA LEU A 331 -23.13 5.56 10.79
C LEU A 331 -22.80 4.26 11.53
N ARG A 332 -23.60 3.21 11.31
CA ARG A 332 -23.27 1.85 11.75
C ARG A 332 -22.49 1.11 10.65
N PRO A 333 -21.43 0.36 11.01
CA PRO A 333 -20.70 -0.45 10.06
C PRO A 333 -21.58 -1.60 9.54
N VAL A 334 -21.48 -1.90 8.25
CA VAL A 334 -22.14 -3.04 7.62
C VAL A 334 -21.18 -3.83 6.76
N ALA A 335 -21.37 -5.13 6.76
CA ALA A 335 -20.56 -6.05 5.98
C ALA A 335 -21.40 -7.23 5.52
N LYS A 336 -21.07 -7.77 4.34
CA LYS A 336 -21.65 -9.02 3.88
C LYS A 336 -21.02 -10.18 4.66
N LYS A 337 -21.84 -10.93 5.40
CA LYS A 337 -21.41 -12.20 6.01
C LYS A 337 -21.36 -13.28 4.95
N SER A 338 -20.15 -13.74 4.60
CA SER A 338 -19.90 -14.84 3.66
C SER A 338 -18.68 -15.62 4.14
N LYS A 339 -18.77 -16.96 4.17
CA LYS A 339 -17.72 -17.85 4.70
C LYS A 339 -16.34 -17.64 4.04
N ASP A 340 -16.30 -17.19 2.78
CA ASP A 340 -15.05 -17.09 1.99
C ASP A 340 -14.77 -15.68 1.42
N LYS A 341 -15.60 -14.67 1.77
CA LYS A 341 -15.54 -13.31 1.21
C LYS A 341 -15.95 -12.23 2.22
N GLY A 342 -15.52 -12.36 3.47
CA GLY A 342 -15.77 -11.36 4.51
C GLY A 342 -15.25 -9.98 4.08
N SER A 343 -16.10 -8.96 4.13
CA SER A 343 -15.71 -7.55 3.98
C SER A 343 -15.63 -6.91 5.36
N VAL A 344 -14.68 -6.00 5.58
CA VAL A 344 -14.67 -5.18 6.80
C VAL A 344 -15.75 -4.09 6.67
N GLY A 345 -16.61 -3.94 7.67
CA GLY A 345 -17.58 -2.84 7.72
C GLY A 345 -16.95 -1.54 8.25
N GLY A 346 -17.62 -0.41 8.02
CA GLY A 346 -17.12 0.91 8.39
C GLY A 346 -16.33 1.58 7.26
N ARG A 347 -16.36 2.92 7.27
CA ARG A 347 -15.55 3.76 6.38
C ARG A 347 -14.07 3.53 6.68
N LYS A 348 -13.26 3.28 5.66
CA LYS A 348 -11.84 2.97 5.80
C LYS A 348 -11.00 4.21 5.55
N ARG A 349 -9.94 4.35 6.34
CA ARG A 349 -8.90 5.36 6.15
C ARG A 349 -7.57 4.69 5.86
N PRO A 350 -7.12 4.70 4.60
CA PRO A 350 -5.88 4.04 4.22
C PRO A 350 -4.67 4.90 4.52
N PHE A 351 -3.61 4.24 4.95
CA PHE A 351 -2.32 4.80 5.29
C PHE A 351 -1.19 3.99 4.64
N ARG A 352 -0.09 4.67 4.35
CA ARG A 352 1.14 4.05 3.86
C ARG A 352 2.35 4.43 4.68
N THR A 353 3.27 3.49 4.80
CA THR A 353 4.59 3.69 5.41
C THR A 353 5.65 3.48 4.33
N TYR A 354 6.66 4.34 4.35
CA TYR A 354 7.82 4.27 3.45
C TYR A 354 9.08 4.11 4.30
N ASP A 355 10.09 3.39 3.79
CA ASP A 355 11.40 3.33 4.45
C ASP A 355 12.22 4.61 4.21
N GLU A 356 13.43 4.65 4.77
CA GLU A 356 14.35 5.79 4.65
C GLU A 356 14.81 6.03 3.21
N GLN A 357 14.74 5.02 2.34
CA GLN A 357 15.06 5.10 0.92
C GLN A 357 13.86 5.56 0.08
N GLY A 358 12.69 5.77 0.72
CA GLY A 358 11.45 6.19 0.06
C GLY A 358 10.71 5.05 -0.63
N LEU A 359 11.03 3.79 -0.33
CA LEU A 359 10.31 2.64 -0.85
C LEU A 359 9.07 2.36 -0.01
N LEU A 360 7.97 2.02 -0.68
CA LEU A 360 6.70 1.70 -0.05
C LEU A 360 6.79 0.34 0.64
N VAL A 361 6.69 0.28 1.97
CA VAL A 361 6.86 -0.96 2.74
C VAL A 361 5.58 -1.51 3.35
N ALA A 362 4.56 -0.66 3.53
CA ALA A 362 3.28 -1.08 4.07
C ALA A 362 2.12 -0.22 3.56
N GLU A 363 0.96 -0.85 3.39
CA GLU A 363 -0.33 -0.19 3.24
C GLU A 363 -1.34 -0.89 4.16
N TRP A 364 -2.13 -0.11 4.87
CA TRP A 364 -3.10 -0.59 5.85
C TRP A 364 -4.21 0.44 6.02
N PHE A 365 -5.30 0.11 6.71
CA PHE A 365 -6.37 1.08 7.00
C PHE A 365 -6.92 0.96 8.42
N THR A 366 -7.50 2.04 8.92
CA THR A 366 -8.37 2.03 10.12
C THR A 366 -9.83 2.20 9.71
N THR A 367 -10.76 1.85 10.61
CA THR A 367 -12.19 2.20 10.52
C THR A 367 -12.59 3.27 11.54
N ALA A 368 -11.66 3.67 12.40
CA ALA A 368 -11.86 4.65 13.44
C ALA A 368 -11.83 6.07 12.86
N ASP A 369 -12.58 6.95 13.51
CA ASP A 369 -12.72 8.34 13.10
C ASP A 369 -11.56 9.21 13.65
N ALA A 370 -10.31 8.76 13.53
CA ALA A 370 -9.13 9.37 14.16
C ALA A 370 -8.16 10.01 13.15
N PRO A 371 -7.28 10.95 13.60
CA PRO A 371 -6.20 11.49 12.77
C PRO A 371 -5.19 10.40 12.38
N PRO A 372 -4.35 10.65 11.35
CA PRO A 372 -3.28 9.74 10.98
C PRO A 372 -2.40 9.41 12.20
N PRO A 373 -1.98 8.14 12.36
CA PRO A 373 -1.07 7.78 13.42
C PRO A 373 0.25 8.54 13.31
N GLY A 374 0.87 8.84 14.45
CA GLY A 374 2.10 9.64 14.55
C GLY A 374 3.39 8.91 14.10
N ASP A 375 3.30 7.75 13.46
CA ASP A 375 4.40 6.83 13.13
C ASP A 375 5.02 7.05 11.73
N GLY A 376 4.78 8.21 11.11
CA GLY A 376 5.18 8.47 9.72
C GLY A 376 4.22 7.88 8.68
N ALA A 377 3.07 7.33 9.10
CA ALA A 377 1.96 6.96 8.23
C ALA A 377 1.44 8.16 7.43
N ARG A 378 1.40 8.01 6.10
CA ARG A 378 0.85 9.00 5.17
C ARG A 378 -0.55 8.60 4.73
N PRO A 379 -1.57 9.46 4.86
CA PRO A 379 -2.90 9.18 4.34
C PRO A 379 -2.84 9.06 2.81
N VAL A 380 -3.55 8.08 2.25
CA VAL A 380 -3.50 7.78 0.80
C VAL A 380 -4.65 8.47 0.04
N GLN A 381 -5.85 8.50 0.63
CA GLN A 381 -6.99 9.16 0.00
C GLN A 381 -6.89 10.68 0.07
N VAL A 382 -7.26 11.32 -1.04
CA VAL A 382 -7.42 12.77 -1.15
C VAL A 382 -8.88 13.12 -1.47
N PRO A 383 -9.33 14.35 -1.13
CA PRO A 383 -10.62 14.87 -1.59
C PRO A 383 -10.71 14.85 -3.12
N LEU A 384 -11.74 14.20 -3.68
CA LEU A 384 -12.03 14.22 -5.12
C LEU A 384 -13.26 15.08 -5.45
N VAL A 385 -14.33 14.90 -4.66
CA VAL A 385 -15.58 15.67 -4.75
C VAL A 385 -15.97 16.14 -3.36
N ARG A 386 -16.47 17.38 -3.26
CA ARG A 386 -17.04 17.94 -2.04
C ARG A 386 -18.38 18.58 -2.33
N SER A 387 -19.41 18.15 -1.61
CA SER A 387 -20.79 18.66 -1.77
C SER A 387 -21.26 18.66 -3.24
N GLY A 388 -20.93 17.59 -3.97
CA GLY A 388 -21.25 17.45 -5.39
C GLY A 388 -20.28 18.11 -6.38
N GLU A 389 -19.35 18.96 -5.93
CA GLU A 389 -18.40 19.67 -6.80
C GLU A 389 -17.05 18.95 -6.87
N VAL A 390 -16.54 18.72 -8.09
CA VAL A 390 -15.21 18.12 -8.28
C VAL A 390 -14.13 19.12 -7.89
N VAL A 391 -13.39 18.79 -6.82
CA VAL A 391 -12.30 19.62 -6.25
C VAL A 391 -10.90 19.14 -6.68
N HIS A 392 -10.79 17.95 -7.29
CA HIS A 392 -9.53 17.39 -7.78
C HIS A 392 -9.52 17.28 -9.30
N ARG A 393 -8.78 18.17 -9.98
CA ARG A 393 -8.70 18.22 -11.45
C ARG A 393 -7.25 18.35 -11.96
N PRO A 394 -6.38 17.37 -11.70
CA PRO A 394 -5.05 17.38 -12.28
C PRO A 394 -5.11 17.25 -13.81
N THR A 395 -4.15 17.84 -14.50
CA THR A 395 -3.89 17.60 -15.91
C THR A 395 -3.38 16.17 -16.13
N LEU A 396 -3.51 15.64 -17.36
CA LEU A 396 -3.01 14.30 -17.67
C LEU A 396 -1.48 14.20 -17.52
N GLY A 397 -0.74 15.30 -17.72
CA GLY A 397 0.70 15.38 -17.46
C GLY A 397 1.03 15.21 -15.98
N GLU A 398 0.35 15.94 -15.09
CA GLU A 398 0.54 15.80 -13.64
C GLU A 398 0.19 14.40 -13.12
N VAL A 399 -0.84 13.77 -13.71
CA VAL A 399 -1.19 12.37 -13.41
C VAL A 399 -0.06 11.42 -13.86
N ARG A 400 0.50 11.63 -15.05
CA ARG A 400 1.60 10.82 -15.57
C ARG A 400 2.87 10.95 -14.72
N ASP A 401 3.23 12.18 -14.34
CA ASP A 401 4.39 12.45 -13.50
C ASP A 401 4.23 11.81 -12.11
N PHE A 402 3.02 11.90 -11.55
CA PHE A 402 2.69 11.21 -10.30
C PHE A 402 2.74 9.68 -10.44
N ALA A 403 2.22 9.11 -11.53
CA ALA A 403 2.28 7.67 -11.78
C ALA A 403 3.73 7.15 -11.83
N ALA A 404 4.61 7.88 -12.52
CA ALA A 404 6.04 7.57 -12.59
C ALA A 404 6.71 7.64 -11.20
N ALA A 405 6.42 8.69 -10.43
CA ALA A 405 6.95 8.84 -9.07
C ALA A 405 6.47 7.73 -8.13
N THR A 406 5.20 7.33 -8.22
CA THR A 406 4.64 6.26 -7.40
C THR A 406 5.23 4.90 -7.79
N LEU A 407 5.39 4.60 -9.08
CA LEU A 407 6.09 3.38 -9.52
C LEU A 407 7.53 3.30 -9.00
N ALA A 408 8.23 4.44 -8.93
CA ALA A 408 9.60 4.50 -8.42
C ALA A 408 9.71 4.17 -6.92
N THR A 409 8.59 4.20 -6.17
CA THR A 409 8.56 3.80 -4.76
C THR A 409 8.50 2.28 -4.56
N LEU A 410 8.36 1.48 -5.63
CA LEU A 410 8.41 0.03 -5.54
C LEU A 410 9.84 -0.50 -5.68
N PRO A 411 10.24 -1.51 -4.87
CA PRO A 411 11.50 -2.21 -5.08
C PRO A 411 11.48 -2.97 -6.42
N ALA A 412 12.65 -3.31 -6.96
CA ALA A 412 12.79 -3.95 -8.26
C ALA A 412 12.01 -5.28 -8.36
N GLU A 413 11.98 -6.05 -7.28
CA GLU A 413 11.27 -7.32 -7.17
C GLU A 413 9.75 -7.13 -7.30
N ALA A 414 9.23 -6.01 -6.79
CA ALA A 414 7.81 -5.66 -6.89
C ALA A 414 7.42 -5.18 -8.30
N ARG A 415 8.38 -4.68 -9.08
CA ARG A 415 8.21 -4.27 -10.49
C ARG A 415 8.46 -5.40 -11.50
N SER A 416 8.92 -6.56 -11.05
CA SER A 416 9.21 -7.69 -11.93
C SER A 416 7.99 -8.10 -12.76
N VAL A 417 8.21 -8.33 -14.06
CA VAL A 417 7.19 -8.89 -14.96
C VAL A 417 6.87 -10.34 -14.62
N SER A 418 7.79 -11.07 -14.01
CA SER A 418 7.59 -12.47 -13.61
C SER A 418 6.41 -12.61 -12.65
N ALA A 419 5.56 -13.60 -12.95
CA ALA A 419 4.37 -13.87 -12.15
C ALA A 419 4.72 -14.02 -10.66
N GLY A 420 3.94 -13.37 -9.81
CA GLY A 420 4.11 -13.44 -8.37
C GLY A 420 2.87 -13.01 -7.61
N ALA A 421 2.93 -13.14 -6.29
CA ALA A 421 1.91 -12.62 -5.39
C ALA A 421 1.90 -11.09 -5.40
N ALA A 422 0.80 -10.50 -4.93
CA ALA A 422 0.73 -9.08 -4.63
C ALA A 422 1.89 -8.69 -3.69
N TYR A 423 2.54 -7.56 -3.97
CA TYR A 423 3.67 -7.08 -3.20
C TYR A 423 3.26 -6.75 -1.76
N LEU A 424 2.12 -6.08 -1.60
CA LEU A 424 1.48 -5.83 -0.31
C LEU A 424 0.05 -6.37 -0.30
N THR A 425 -0.53 -6.47 0.88
CA THR A 425 -1.96 -6.66 1.10
C THR A 425 -2.41 -5.67 2.15
N THR A 426 -3.45 -4.90 1.83
CA THR A 426 -3.97 -3.83 2.67
C THR A 426 -4.90 -4.43 3.73
N THR A 427 -4.47 -4.39 5.00
CA THR A 427 -5.19 -4.99 6.13
C THR A 427 -5.73 -3.92 7.07
N LEU A 428 -6.78 -4.29 7.81
CA LEU A 428 -7.25 -3.49 8.94
C LEU A 428 -6.15 -3.51 10.02
N ARG A 429 -5.70 -2.34 10.44
CA ARG A 429 -5.07 -2.19 11.75
C ARG A 429 -6.13 -1.63 12.67
N GLU A 430 -6.50 -2.42 13.67
CA GLU A 430 -7.22 -1.87 14.81
C GLU A 430 -6.29 -0.82 15.41
N GLU A 431 -6.81 0.38 15.68
CA GLU A 431 -6.14 1.20 16.67
C GLU A 431 -6.09 0.34 17.92
N THR A 432 -4.90 -0.16 18.29
CA THR A 432 -4.59 -0.18 19.71
C THR A 432 -4.91 1.25 20.12
N PRO A 433 -5.95 1.50 20.93
CA PRO A 433 -6.22 2.85 21.36
C PRO A 433 -4.87 3.36 21.83
N MET A 434 -4.37 4.42 21.17
CA MET A 434 -3.19 5.10 21.66
C MET A 434 -3.58 5.39 23.10
N ALA A 435 -2.93 4.67 24.04
CA ALA A 435 -3.31 4.72 25.45
C ALA A 435 -3.49 6.20 25.73
N PRO A 436 -4.67 6.65 26.20
CA PRO A 436 -4.95 8.07 26.34
C PRO A 436 -3.70 8.63 26.98
N GLN A 437 -2.97 9.52 26.28
CA GLN A 437 -1.68 10.01 26.76
C GLN A 437 -1.97 10.46 28.17
N SER A 438 -1.52 9.66 29.13
CA SER A 438 -1.91 9.88 30.50
C SER A 438 -1.31 11.23 30.79
N SER A 439 -2.10 12.16 31.34
CA SER A 439 -1.51 13.38 31.88
C SER A 439 -0.56 13.08 33.05
N SER A 440 -0.45 11.81 33.44
CA SER A 440 0.56 11.31 34.36
C SER A 440 1.95 11.48 33.78
N THR A 441 2.87 11.97 34.60
CA THR A 441 4.30 11.99 34.32
C THR A 441 5.00 10.81 34.99
N LYS A 442 4.26 9.75 35.34
CA LYS A 442 4.79 8.59 36.07
C LYS A 442 4.93 7.37 35.17
N ALA A 443 5.98 6.59 35.37
CA ALA A 443 6.13 5.26 34.79
C ALA A 443 6.31 4.18 35.86
N LEU A 444 5.99 2.94 35.50
CA LEU A 444 6.28 1.76 36.30
C LEU A 444 7.29 0.87 35.55
N VAL A 445 8.37 0.48 36.22
CA VAL A 445 9.37 -0.46 35.69
C VAL A 445 9.33 -1.75 36.51
N VAL A 446 8.88 -2.84 35.87
CA VAL A 446 8.81 -4.20 36.42
C VAL A 446 10.08 -4.96 36.06
N VAL A 447 10.92 -5.25 37.06
CA VAL A 447 12.26 -5.77 36.85
C VAL A 447 12.31 -7.29 36.99
N ASP A 448 12.66 -7.96 35.89
CA ASP A 448 13.14 -9.35 35.81
C ASP A 448 12.27 -10.38 36.56
N VAL A 449 10.95 -10.30 36.38
CA VAL A 449 9.99 -11.24 36.98
C VAL A 449 9.88 -12.49 36.09
N GLN A 450 10.99 -13.23 35.96
CA GLN A 450 11.13 -14.41 35.08
C GLN A 450 11.10 -15.73 35.87
N ASN A 451 10.84 -16.82 35.16
CA ASN A 451 10.79 -18.18 35.74
C ASN A 451 12.08 -18.55 36.48
N ASP A 452 13.25 -18.16 35.98
CA ASP A 452 14.51 -18.47 36.65
C ASP A 452 14.73 -17.70 37.95
N PHE A 453 14.05 -16.58 38.17
CA PHE A 453 14.19 -15.75 39.36
C PHE A 453 13.11 -16.02 40.42
N VAL A 454 12.11 -16.86 40.13
CA VAL A 454 11.09 -17.29 41.10
C VAL A 454 11.37 -18.70 41.62
N GLU A 455 10.65 -19.13 42.65
CA GLU A 455 10.84 -20.44 43.27
C GLU A 455 10.77 -21.58 42.25
N GLY A 456 11.80 -22.41 42.23
CA GLY A 456 11.99 -23.52 41.27
C GLY A 456 12.86 -23.17 40.06
N GLY A 457 13.22 -21.90 39.88
CA GLY A 457 14.15 -21.41 38.86
C GLY A 457 15.62 -21.53 39.25
N SER A 458 16.52 -21.36 38.28
CA SER A 458 17.98 -21.47 38.46
C SER A 458 18.56 -20.48 39.49
N LEU A 459 17.93 -19.33 39.65
CA LEU A 459 18.25 -18.27 40.63
C LEU A 459 17.01 -17.86 41.44
N GLY A 460 16.19 -18.85 41.81
CA GLY A 460 14.90 -18.61 42.45
C GLY A 460 15.00 -17.85 43.78
N VAL A 461 14.31 -16.71 43.86
CA VAL A 461 14.18 -15.89 45.06
C VAL A 461 12.97 -16.33 45.88
N THR A 462 13.16 -16.54 47.19
CA THR A 462 12.06 -16.90 48.09
C THR A 462 11.06 -15.74 48.20
N GLY A 463 9.78 -16.01 47.95
CA GLY A 463 8.71 -15.00 47.86
C GLY A 463 8.52 -14.42 46.45
N GLY A 464 9.30 -14.84 45.46
CA GLY A 464 9.27 -14.32 44.09
C GLY A 464 7.92 -14.49 43.40
N ARG A 465 7.31 -15.69 43.48
CA ARG A 465 5.96 -15.95 42.93
C ARG A 465 4.89 -15.07 43.57
N GLU A 466 4.97 -14.85 44.87
CA GLU A 466 4.02 -14.02 45.61
C GLU A 466 4.20 -12.52 45.26
N VAL A 467 5.43 -12.06 45.03
CA VAL A 467 5.66 -10.72 44.47
C VAL A 467 5.11 -10.60 43.05
N ALA A 468 5.36 -11.57 42.17
CA ALA A 468 4.82 -11.57 40.81
C ALA A 468 3.29 -11.45 40.80
N ARG A 469 2.61 -12.20 41.68
CA ARG A 469 1.16 -12.13 41.88
C ARG A 469 0.71 -10.73 42.34
N ARG A 470 1.38 -10.14 43.33
CA ARG A 470 1.05 -8.79 43.84
C ARG A 470 1.33 -7.69 42.80
N ILE A 471 2.35 -7.85 41.96
CA ILE A 471 2.61 -6.94 40.83
C ILE A 471 1.45 -7.00 39.83
N SER A 472 0.94 -8.19 39.50
CA SER A 472 -0.26 -8.32 38.66
C SER A 472 -1.49 -7.64 39.26
N GLU A 473 -1.69 -7.75 40.58
CA GLU A 473 -2.77 -7.05 41.29
C GLU A 473 -2.60 -5.53 41.24
N HIS A 474 -1.36 -5.04 41.43
CA HIS A 474 -1.04 -3.62 41.31
C HIS A 474 -1.28 -3.10 39.90
N LEU A 475 -0.82 -3.81 38.87
CA LEU A 475 -1.07 -3.46 37.47
C LEU A 475 -2.56 -3.44 37.15
N ALA A 476 -3.33 -4.40 37.65
CA ALA A 476 -4.78 -4.42 37.44
C ALA A 476 -5.49 -3.22 38.08
N ALA A 477 -5.00 -2.74 39.22
CA ALA A 477 -5.58 -1.61 39.96
C ALA A 477 -5.08 -0.24 39.49
N HIS A 478 -3.82 -0.15 39.04
CA HIS A 478 -3.08 1.11 38.90
C HIS A 478 -2.43 1.33 37.53
N ALA A 479 -2.56 0.43 36.55
CA ALA A 479 -1.91 0.60 35.25
C ALA A 479 -2.25 1.95 34.57
N THR A 480 -3.47 2.46 34.75
CA THR A 480 -3.89 3.75 34.19
C THR A 480 -3.28 4.97 34.89
N ASP A 481 -2.67 4.79 36.07
CA ASP A 481 -1.97 5.85 36.81
C ASP A 481 -0.60 6.14 36.20
N TYR A 482 -0.10 5.25 35.32
CA TYR A 482 1.19 5.37 34.65
C TYR A 482 1.01 5.79 33.19
N ALA A 483 1.86 6.71 32.71
CA ALA A 483 1.98 7.00 31.28
C ALA A 483 2.69 5.89 30.51
N LEU A 484 3.54 5.12 31.20
CA LEU A 484 4.32 4.04 30.62
C LEU A 484 4.52 2.92 31.65
N VAL A 485 4.29 1.68 31.24
CA VAL A 485 4.65 0.49 32.03
C VAL A 485 5.67 -0.33 31.24
N ALA A 486 6.90 -0.43 31.74
CA ALA A 486 7.97 -1.23 31.14
C ALA A 486 8.22 -2.50 31.96
N ALA A 487 8.53 -3.61 31.31
CA ALA A 487 9.00 -4.82 31.99
C ALA A 487 10.33 -5.29 31.40
N SER A 488 11.34 -5.49 32.24
CA SER A 488 12.64 -6.00 31.82
C SER A 488 12.74 -7.52 31.92
N ARG A 489 13.65 -8.08 31.13
CA ARG A 489 14.08 -9.47 31.20
C ARG A 489 15.58 -9.58 30.95
N ASP A 490 16.23 -10.45 31.70
CA ASP A 490 17.50 -11.05 31.29
C ASP A 490 17.26 -11.97 30.09
N TRP A 491 18.14 -11.85 29.09
CA TRP A 491 17.94 -12.44 27.77
C TRP A 491 19.27 -12.94 27.19
N HIS A 492 19.86 -13.93 27.86
CA HIS A 492 21.22 -14.39 27.60
C HIS A 492 21.34 -15.34 26.42
N ARG A 493 22.39 -15.20 25.62
CA ARG A 493 22.63 -16.06 24.45
C ARG A 493 22.99 -17.48 24.89
N ALA A 494 22.40 -18.47 24.23
CA ALA A 494 22.70 -19.88 24.47
C ALA A 494 24.15 -20.21 24.04
N GLY A 495 24.83 -21.06 24.83
CA GLY A 495 26.13 -21.62 24.46
C GLY A 495 27.34 -20.68 24.65
N GLU A 496 27.16 -19.50 25.23
CA GLU A 496 28.22 -18.54 25.54
C GLU A 496 28.25 -18.21 27.04
N THR A 497 29.39 -17.75 27.55
CA THR A 497 29.50 -17.28 28.95
C THR A 497 28.89 -15.89 29.17
N ASN A 498 28.27 -15.30 28.13
CA ASN A 498 27.67 -13.96 28.13
C ASN A 498 28.63 -12.90 28.70
N GLY A 499 29.84 -12.84 28.15
CA GLY A 499 30.89 -11.92 28.57
C GLY A 499 31.47 -12.21 29.96
N GLY A 500 31.41 -13.48 30.41
CA GLY A 500 31.85 -13.91 31.74
C GLY A 500 30.77 -13.78 32.83
N HIS A 501 29.52 -13.52 32.44
CA HIS A 501 28.38 -13.48 33.36
C HIS A 501 28.05 -14.88 33.92
N PHE A 502 28.17 -15.92 33.10
CA PHE A 502 28.06 -17.30 33.57
C PHE A 502 29.43 -17.84 34.00
N HIS A 503 29.43 -18.64 35.07
CA HIS A 503 30.63 -19.37 35.50
C HIS A 503 31.16 -20.27 34.38
N GLU A 504 32.48 -20.47 34.35
CA GLU A 504 33.12 -21.35 33.37
C GLU A 504 32.73 -22.82 33.62
N PRO A 505 32.58 -23.64 32.56
CA PRO A 505 32.21 -25.04 32.69
C PRO A 505 33.13 -25.80 33.68
N GLY A 506 32.52 -26.39 34.72
CA GLY A 506 33.23 -27.15 35.75
C GLY A 506 33.76 -26.32 36.94
N GLN A 507 33.43 -25.03 36.99
CA GLN A 507 33.60 -24.18 38.18
C GLN A 507 32.25 -23.96 38.88
N ASP A 508 32.27 -23.56 40.15
CA ASP A 508 31.06 -23.08 40.83
C ASP A 508 30.95 -21.56 40.65
N PRO A 509 29.75 -21.00 40.47
CA PRO A 509 29.55 -19.55 40.47
C PRO A 509 29.92 -18.94 41.82
N ASP A 510 30.54 -17.76 41.79
CA ASP A 510 30.91 -17.00 42.99
C ASP A 510 29.74 -16.19 43.57
N PHE A 511 28.62 -16.08 42.84
CA PHE A 511 27.42 -15.30 43.20
C PHE A 511 27.71 -13.82 43.48
N VAL A 512 28.81 -13.31 42.92
CA VAL A 512 29.23 -11.90 43.02
C VAL A 512 29.46 -11.34 41.63
N SER A 513 30.23 -12.03 40.80
CA SER A 513 30.55 -11.63 39.42
C SER A 513 30.14 -12.67 38.38
N THR A 514 29.94 -13.92 38.81
CA THR A 514 29.60 -15.07 37.98
C THR A 514 28.38 -15.80 38.55
N TRP A 515 27.53 -16.28 37.65
CA TRP A 515 26.23 -16.85 37.96
C TRP A 515 26.06 -18.24 37.34
N PRO A 516 25.15 -19.09 37.86
CA PRO A 516 24.68 -20.25 37.11
C PRO A 516 24.04 -19.83 35.78
N VAL A 517 23.97 -20.73 34.81
CA VAL A 517 23.25 -20.49 33.55
C VAL A 517 21.77 -20.26 33.87
N HIS A 518 21.22 -19.14 33.41
CA HIS A 518 19.83 -18.73 33.62
C HIS A 518 19.36 -17.81 32.49
N CYS A 519 18.05 -17.61 32.38
CA CYS A 519 17.38 -16.69 31.45
C CYS A 519 17.90 -16.80 30.00
N VAL A 520 18.18 -18.04 29.56
CA VAL A 520 18.67 -18.32 28.21
C VAL A 520 17.55 -18.13 27.19
N GLN A 521 17.85 -17.40 26.12
CA GLN A 521 16.91 -17.06 25.07
C GLN A 521 16.16 -18.28 24.52
N GLY A 522 14.82 -18.23 24.60
CA GLY A 522 13.95 -19.27 24.06
C GLY A 522 13.78 -20.49 24.97
N GLU A 523 14.42 -20.51 26.15
CA GLU A 523 14.16 -21.50 27.19
C GLU A 523 13.11 -21.00 28.19
N THR A 524 12.38 -21.94 28.80
CA THR A 524 11.32 -21.65 29.78
C THR A 524 11.79 -20.74 30.91
N GLY A 525 13.05 -20.83 31.32
CA GLY A 525 13.65 -19.98 32.36
C GLY A 525 13.62 -18.49 32.04
N SER A 526 13.69 -18.13 30.75
CA SER A 526 13.67 -16.74 30.26
C SER A 526 12.25 -16.15 30.12
N ASP A 527 11.20 -16.96 30.19
CA ASP A 527 9.83 -16.48 30.15
C ASP A 527 9.45 -15.76 31.46
N TYR A 528 8.49 -14.83 31.39
CA TYR A 528 7.92 -14.25 32.60
C TYR A 528 7.31 -15.33 33.49
N ALA A 529 7.39 -15.14 34.81
CA ALA A 529 6.71 -16.01 35.76
C ALA A 529 5.19 -16.02 35.46
N PRO A 530 4.52 -17.19 35.42
CA PRO A 530 3.10 -17.31 35.09
C PRO A 530 2.17 -16.45 35.96
N GLU A 531 2.60 -16.11 37.18
CA GLU A 531 1.88 -15.26 38.12
C GLU A 531 1.89 -13.77 37.71
N LEU A 532 2.76 -13.36 36.79
CA LEU A 532 2.81 -12.00 36.24
C LEU A 532 1.91 -11.87 34.99
N THR A 533 0.87 -11.05 35.10
CA THR A 533 -0.01 -10.70 33.98
C THR A 533 0.57 -9.50 33.24
N THR A 534 1.01 -9.70 32.00
CA THR A 534 1.71 -8.68 31.21
C THR A 534 0.80 -7.83 30.33
N GLY A 535 -0.53 -8.02 30.37
CA GLY A 535 -1.46 -7.31 29.49
C GLY A 535 -1.48 -5.77 29.65
N ALA A 536 -0.98 -5.26 30.77
CA ALA A 536 -0.81 -3.83 31.02
C ALA A 536 0.61 -3.31 30.73
N VAL A 537 1.56 -4.18 30.40
CA VAL A 537 2.93 -3.81 30.05
C VAL A 537 2.92 -3.23 28.64
N THR A 538 3.39 -2.00 28.52
CA THR A 538 3.45 -1.26 27.25
C THR A 538 4.73 -1.51 26.48
N HIS A 539 5.85 -1.74 27.18
CA HIS A 539 7.17 -1.92 26.58
C HIS A 539 7.90 -3.07 27.27
N HIS A 540 8.44 -3.98 26.47
CA HIS A 540 9.29 -5.07 26.95
C HIS A 540 10.74 -4.77 26.58
N VAL A 541 11.62 -4.76 27.57
CA VAL A 541 13.04 -4.51 27.38
C VAL A 541 13.84 -5.76 27.74
N VAL A 542 14.82 -6.11 26.91
CA VAL A 542 15.72 -7.25 27.12
C VAL A 542 17.14 -6.77 27.34
N LYS A 543 17.84 -7.37 28.30
CA LYS A 543 19.23 -7.04 28.66
C LYS A 543 20.09 -8.30 28.75
N GLY A 544 21.41 -8.12 28.78
CA GLY A 544 22.36 -9.23 28.99
C GLY A 544 22.67 -10.08 27.73
N MET A 545 22.46 -9.53 26.52
CA MET A 545 22.59 -10.27 25.25
C MET A 545 24.05 -10.47 24.81
N GLY A 546 24.81 -11.27 25.56
CA GLY A 546 26.23 -11.57 25.29
C GLY A 546 27.23 -10.80 26.16
N GLU A 547 26.75 -9.98 27.10
CA GLU A 547 27.55 -9.25 28.08
C GLU A 547 26.80 -9.16 29.42
N PRO A 548 27.48 -8.96 30.56
CA PRO A 548 26.82 -8.77 31.85
C PRO A 548 26.00 -7.47 31.87
N ALA A 549 24.74 -7.54 32.30
CA ALA A 549 23.87 -6.38 32.47
C ALA A 549 22.97 -6.59 33.71
N TYR A 550 22.74 -5.54 34.48
CA TYR A 550 21.96 -5.62 35.72
C TYR A 550 20.76 -4.67 35.70
N SER A 551 20.88 -3.53 35.04
CA SER A 551 19.86 -2.48 35.02
C SER A 551 18.95 -2.61 33.79
N ALA A 552 17.65 -2.40 33.97
CA ALA A 552 16.72 -2.31 32.84
C ALA A 552 17.09 -1.17 31.86
N PHE A 553 17.85 -0.16 32.31
CA PHE A 553 18.35 0.94 31.48
C PHE A 553 19.49 0.53 30.53
N GLU A 554 20.11 -0.63 30.75
CA GLU A 554 21.07 -1.25 29.84
C GLU A 554 20.36 -2.07 28.74
N GLY A 555 19.06 -2.31 28.89
CA GLY A 555 18.24 -3.07 27.96
C GLY A 555 17.67 -2.26 26.80
N VAL A 556 17.22 -2.99 25.78
CA VAL A 556 16.54 -2.44 24.60
C VAL A 556 15.26 -3.19 24.29
N THR A 557 14.33 -2.56 23.58
CA THR A 557 13.15 -3.24 23.00
C THR A 557 13.54 -4.13 21.82
N GLU A 558 12.60 -4.92 21.31
CA GLU A 558 12.77 -5.68 20.06
C GLU A 558 13.15 -4.78 18.86
N THR A 559 12.67 -3.53 18.88
CA THR A 559 12.97 -2.49 17.88
C THR A 559 14.29 -1.74 18.14
N GLY A 560 14.99 -2.04 19.24
CA GLY A 560 16.30 -1.46 19.58
C GLY A 560 16.26 -0.16 20.38
N GLU A 561 15.09 0.24 20.88
CA GLU A 561 14.92 1.48 21.65
C GLU A 561 15.37 1.30 23.11
N ARG A 562 16.10 2.27 23.67
CA ARG A 562 16.59 2.22 25.05
C ARG A 562 15.51 2.70 26.02
N LEU A 563 15.46 2.09 27.22
CA LEU A 563 14.45 2.43 28.24
C LEU A 563 14.45 3.91 28.61
N ALA A 564 15.62 4.54 28.76
CA ALA A 564 15.72 5.97 29.09
C ALA A 564 15.03 6.86 28.04
N ASP A 565 15.20 6.52 26.75
CA ASP A 565 14.66 7.31 25.65
C ASP A 565 13.13 7.16 25.58
N LEU A 566 12.62 5.94 25.83
CA LEU A 566 11.18 5.67 25.94
C LEU A 566 10.53 6.48 27.07
N LEU A 567 11.16 6.51 28.24
CA LEU A 567 10.66 7.27 29.39
C LEU A 567 10.65 8.78 29.12
N HIS A 568 11.74 9.33 28.55
CA HIS A 568 11.80 10.75 28.21
C HIS A 568 10.81 11.14 27.10
N ALA A 569 10.66 10.30 26.06
CA ALA A 569 9.71 10.53 24.98
C ALA A 569 8.25 10.52 25.49
N ALA A 570 7.96 9.72 26.52
CA ALA A 570 6.66 9.69 27.18
C ALA A 570 6.43 10.84 28.18
N GLY A 571 7.38 11.77 28.34
CA GLY A 571 7.27 12.90 29.27
C GLY A 571 7.31 12.50 30.74
N VAL A 572 7.91 11.35 31.05
CA VAL A 572 8.01 10.83 32.42
C VAL A 572 9.00 11.66 33.23
N THR A 573 8.64 11.98 34.47
CA THR A 573 9.49 12.64 35.47
C THR A 573 9.66 11.78 36.73
N GLU A 574 8.76 10.83 36.96
CA GLU A 574 8.74 9.94 38.13
C GLU A 574 8.71 8.46 37.71
N VAL A 575 9.53 7.62 38.34
CA VAL A 575 9.61 6.18 38.04
C VAL A 575 9.37 5.38 39.31
N ASP A 576 8.30 4.60 39.31
CA ASP A 576 8.10 3.53 40.28
C ASP A 576 8.83 2.27 39.81
N VAL A 577 9.56 1.62 40.72
CA VAL A 577 10.29 0.38 40.46
C VAL A 577 9.72 -0.75 41.31
N THR A 578 9.63 -1.94 40.71
CA THR A 578 9.16 -3.18 41.31
C THR A 578 9.88 -4.36 40.66
N GLY A 579 9.92 -5.55 41.27
CA GLY A 579 10.53 -6.72 40.61
C GLY A 579 11.24 -7.68 41.54
N ILE A 580 12.09 -8.54 40.98
CA ILE A 580 12.80 -9.60 41.72
C ILE A 580 14.31 -9.33 41.71
N ALA A 581 14.99 -9.79 42.76
CA ALA A 581 16.39 -9.50 43.09
C ALA A 581 16.61 -8.03 43.46
N THR A 582 15.97 -7.62 44.58
CA THR A 582 16.11 -6.29 45.22
C THR A 582 17.57 -5.83 45.30
N ASP A 583 18.46 -6.73 45.65
CA ASP A 583 19.89 -6.52 45.90
C ASP A 583 20.72 -6.32 44.62
N TYR A 584 20.18 -6.72 43.47
CA TYR A 584 20.87 -6.74 42.19
C TYR A 584 20.10 -5.91 41.15
N CYS A 585 19.28 -6.54 40.30
CA CYS A 585 18.70 -5.90 39.13
C CYS A 585 17.74 -4.75 39.49
N VAL A 586 16.93 -4.92 40.54
CA VAL A 586 16.03 -3.87 41.05
C VAL A 586 16.84 -2.68 41.56
N ARG A 587 17.87 -2.92 42.37
CA ARG A 587 18.79 -1.88 42.86
C ARG A 587 19.47 -1.15 41.71
N ALA A 588 20.05 -1.88 40.75
CA ALA A 588 20.75 -1.28 39.61
C ALA A 588 19.80 -0.41 38.77
N THR A 589 18.60 -0.93 38.48
CA THR A 589 17.56 -0.22 37.73
C THR A 589 17.13 1.07 38.42
N ALA A 590 16.89 1.02 39.73
CA ALA A 590 16.48 2.21 40.50
C ALA A 590 17.60 3.26 40.58
N LEU A 591 18.86 2.85 40.77
CA LEU A 591 20.01 3.76 40.79
C LEU A 591 20.24 4.43 39.42
N ASP A 592 20.10 3.69 38.33
CA ASP A 592 20.25 4.26 36.99
C ASP A 592 19.08 5.15 36.59
N ALA A 593 17.86 4.87 37.07
CA ALA A 593 16.74 5.80 36.93
C ALA A 593 17.06 7.15 37.62
N VAL A 594 17.65 7.14 38.82
CA VAL A 594 18.10 8.37 39.49
C VAL A 594 19.18 9.08 38.67
N LYS A 595 20.19 8.36 38.17
CA LYS A 595 21.26 8.94 37.32
C LYS A 595 20.71 9.54 36.02
N ALA A 596 19.67 8.93 35.47
CA ALA A 596 18.97 9.42 34.28
C ALA A 596 18.08 10.65 34.56
N GLY A 597 17.94 11.07 35.82
CA GLY A 597 17.27 12.31 36.21
C GLY A 597 15.82 12.15 36.66
N PHE A 598 15.35 10.92 36.89
CA PHE A 598 13.99 10.67 37.37
C PHE A 598 13.90 10.77 38.90
N THR A 599 12.73 11.18 39.40
CA THR A 599 12.38 10.94 40.80
C THR A 599 11.95 9.49 40.94
N VAL A 600 12.59 8.73 41.82
CA VAL A 600 12.41 7.27 41.86
C VAL A 600 11.78 6.83 43.17
N ARG A 601 10.82 5.91 43.10
CA ARG A 601 10.23 5.24 44.26
C ARG A 601 10.29 3.73 44.08
N LEU A 602 10.74 3.02 45.11
CA LEU A 602 10.64 1.56 45.16
C LEU A 602 9.33 1.19 45.84
N LEU A 603 8.47 0.42 45.15
CA LEU A 603 7.14 0.09 45.66
C LEU A 603 7.21 -0.98 46.74
N ASP A 604 6.87 -0.60 47.98
CA ASP A 604 6.85 -1.50 49.12
C ASP A 604 5.92 -2.70 48.90
N GLY A 605 6.37 -3.86 49.37
CA GLY A 605 5.68 -5.14 49.19
C GLY A 605 5.69 -5.65 47.74
N LEU A 606 6.19 -4.90 46.75
CA LEU A 606 6.26 -5.32 45.36
C LEU A 606 7.70 -5.62 44.91
N HIS A 607 8.59 -5.98 45.83
CA HIS A 607 9.90 -6.51 45.47
C HIS A 607 10.32 -7.65 46.39
N ALA A 608 11.18 -8.53 45.88
CA ALA A 608 11.81 -9.61 46.66
C ALA A 608 13.31 -9.59 46.43
N GLY A 609 14.09 -9.81 47.49
CA GLY A 609 15.55 -9.86 47.42
C GLY A 609 16.10 -11.24 47.71
N VAL A 610 17.29 -11.51 47.21
CA VAL A 610 17.97 -12.80 47.22
C VAL A 610 18.32 -13.22 48.65
N ALA A 611 18.83 -12.29 49.48
CA ALA A 611 19.17 -12.57 50.86
C ALA A 611 18.89 -11.35 51.78
N PRO A 612 18.44 -11.56 53.03
CA PRO A 612 18.03 -10.46 53.91
C PRO A 612 19.08 -9.36 54.12
N ASP A 613 20.34 -9.74 54.33
CA ASP A 613 21.42 -8.80 54.63
C ASP A 613 21.81 -7.96 53.41
N SER A 614 21.91 -8.57 52.22
CA SER A 614 22.19 -7.85 50.97
C SER A 614 21.01 -6.96 50.56
N SER A 615 19.78 -7.38 50.89
CA SER A 615 18.57 -6.61 50.58
C SER A 615 18.50 -5.37 51.44
N ALA A 616 18.78 -5.51 52.74
CA ALA A 616 18.86 -4.38 53.66
C ALA A 616 19.93 -3.37 53.22
N ALA A 617 21.13 -3.85 52.85
CA ALA A 617 22.20 -3.00 52.33
C ALA A 617 21.78 -2.27 51.04
N ALA A 618 21.11 -2.96 50.11
CA ALA A 618 20.60 -2.37 48.89
C ALA A 618 19.55 -1.28 49.14
N LEU A 619 18.61 -1.52 50.07
CA LEU A 619 17.58 -0.53 50.44
C LEU A 619 18.19 0.71 51.09
N ASP A 620 19.21 0.55 51.95
CA ASP A 620 19.93 1.67 52.54
C ASP A 620 20.70 2.50 51.50
N GLU A 621 21.29 1.84 50.50
CA GLU A 621 21.96 2.53 49.40
C GLU A 621 20.96 3.29 48.50
N LEU A 622 19.83 2.67 48.16
CA LEU A 622 18.77 3.31 47.39
C LEU A 622 18.24 4.56 48.10
N ALA A 623 17.99 4.46 49.41
CA ALA A 623 17.59 5.61 50.22
C ALA A 623 18.67 6.70 50.24
N ALA A 624 19.95 6.35 50.36
CA ALA A 624 21.06 7.30 50.32
C ALA A 624 21.21 7.98 48.95
N ALA A 625 20.84 7.29 47.86
CA ALA A 625 20.81 7.83 46.50
C ALA A 625 19.58 8.70 46.20
N GLY A 626 18.65 8.84 47.15
CA GLY A 626 17.45 9.67 47.00
C GLY A 626 16.23 8.94 46.43
N VAL A 627 16.26 7.60 46.38
CA VAL A 627 15.08 6.80 46.05
C VAL A 627 14.14 6.79 47.26
N GLU A 628 12.84 7.05 47.02
CA GLU A 628 11.82 6.86 48.04
C GLU A 628 11.62 5.36 48.29
N VAL A 629 12.08 4.89 49.44
CA VAL A 629 11.92 3.51 49.89
C VAL A 629 10.94 3.53 51.06
N ALA A 630 9.75 2.95 50.89
CA ALA A 630 8.85 2.71 52.01
C ALA A 630 9.40 1.55 52.85
N ARG A 631 9.57 1.77 54.16
CA ARG A 631 10.21 0.86 55.12
C ARG A 631 9.21 0.20 56.06
#